data_AF-A0A1M7R7M3-F1
#
_entry.id   AF-A0A1M7R7M3-F1
#
_cell.length_a   1.000
_cell.length_b   1.000
_cell.length_c   1.000
_cell.angle_alpha   90.00
_cell.angle_beta   90.00
_cell.angle_gamma   90.00
#
_symmetry.space_group_name_H-M   'P 1'
#
loop_
_entity.id
_entity.type
_entity.pdbx_description
1 polymer ?
#
loop_
_entity_poly.entity_id
_entity_poly.type
_entity_poly.pdbx_seq_one_letter_code
_entity_poly.pdbx_strand_id
1 'polypeptide(L)'
;MKTALFPLVLMLFVYSCTAEQAPAPDPGIEPTACDTAVITSAYIMTTVSSKCTNGACHKGTGNFIVSDFSTLEKLKTYLNANEAIFRERVTSANADMPPRGKLSEGTRDSINCWLSHGMPD
;
A
#
# COMPACT_ATOMS: atom_id res chain seq x y z
N MET A 1 49.88 -31.78 42.44
CA MET A 1 48.83 -30.77 42.70
C MET A 1 48.63 -29.96 41.43
N LYS A 2 47.35 -29.75 41.05
CA LYS A 2 46.82 -28.65 40.23
C LYS A 2 47.24 -28.63 38.75
N THR A 3 46.47 -29.25 37.85
CA THR A 3 45.16 -28.87 37.25
C THR A 3 45.38 -28.30 35.84
N ALA A 4 44.87 -29.05 34.86
CA ALA A 4 44.73 -28.64 33.48
C ALA A 4 43.84 -27.39 33.37
N LEU A 5 44.29 -26.37 32.63
CA LEU A 5 43.41 -25.29 32.16
C LEU A 5 43.19 -25.46 30.65
N PHE A 6 42.24 -26.37 30.40
CA PHE A 6 41.52 -26.59 29.16
C PHE A 6 40.94 -25.25 28.63
N PRO A 7 40.77 -25.10 27.31
CA PRO A 7 40.46 -23.85 26.62
C PRO A 7 39.11 -23.27 27.06
N LEU A 8 39.13 -22.20 27.84
CA LEU A 8 37.94 -21.53 28.39
C LEU A 8 37.63 -20.19 27.69
N VAL A 9 38.05 -20.01 26.43
CA VAL A 9 37.86 -18.74 25.70
C VAL A 9 36.83 -18.86 24.57
N LEU A 10 36.27 -20.05 24.32
CA LEU A 10 35.38 -20.32 23.18
C LEU A 10 33.92 -20.61 23.58
N MET A 11 33.36 -19.93 24.58
CA MET A 11 31.99 -20.22 25.05
C MET A 11 31.15 -19.01 25.48
N LEU A 12 31.45 -17.80 24.99
CA LEU A 12 30.75 -16.58 25.42
C LEU A 12 29.97 -15.81 24.32
N PHE A 13 29.68 -16.44 23.18
CA PHE A 13 28.82 -15.85 22.13
C PHE A 13 27.45 -16.53 22.01
N VAL A 14 26.76 -16.74 23.13
CA VAL A 14 25.35 -17.19 23.16
C VAL A 14 24.47 -16.27 24.02
N TYR A 15 24.64 -14.95 23.88
CA TYR A 15 23.64 -13.97 24.32
C TYR A 15 22.91 -13.47 23.07
N SER A 16 21.83 -14.15 22.69
CA SER A 16 20.45 -13.88 23.08
C SER A 16 19.83 -12.77 22.21
N CYS A 17 19.42 -13.16 21.01
CA CYS A 17 18.27 -12.52 20.38
C CYS A 17 17.05 -13.07 21.10
N THR A 18 16.52 -12.37 22.11
CA THR A 18 15.12 -12.57 22.47
C THR A 18 14.34 -12.10 21.26
N ALA A 19 13.78 -13.04 20.51
CA ALA A 19 12.74 -12.70 19.54
C ALA A 19 11.57 -12.19 20.39
N GLU A 20 11.50 -10.88 20.60
CA GLU A 20 10.33 -10.23 21.17
C GLU A 20 9.16 -10.64 20.26
N GLN A 21 8.37 -11.62 20.70
CA GLN A 21 7.19 -12.01 19.98
C GLN A 21 6.26 -10.81 19.98
N ALA A 22 5.87 -10.37 18.77
CA ALA A 22 4.91 -9.31 18.62
C ALA A 22 3.67 -9.63 19.49
N PRO A 23 3.05 -8.63 20.14
CA PRO A 23 1.86 -8.82 20.93
C PRO A 23 0.81 -9.62 20.14
N ALA A 24 0.12 -10.54 20.81
CA ALA A 24 -1.01 -11.24 20.20
C ALA A 24 -2.04 -10.21 19.71
N PRO A 25 -2.73 -10.46 18.57
CA PRO A 25 -3.80 -9.59 18.10
C PRO A 25 -4.87 -9.38 19.16
N ASP A 26 -5.45 -8.19 19.22
CA ASP A 26 -6.56 -7.88 20.13
C ASP A 26 -7.74 -8.82 19.82
N PRO A 27 -8.20 -9.66 20.78
CA PRO A 27 -9.24 -10.67 20.57
C PRO A 27 -10.63 -10.09 20.21
N GLY A 28 -10.78 -8.76 20.13
CA GLY A 28 -12.02 -8.10 19.69
C GLY A 28 -12.02 -7.56 18.26
N ILE A 29 -10.89 -7.58 17.54
CA ILE A 29 -10.81 -7.03 16.18
C ILE A 29 -10.53 -8.15 15.19
N GLU A 30 -11.58 -8.55 14.46
CA GLU A 30 -11.46 -9.50 13.36
C GLU A 30 -10.73 -8.84 12.17
N PRO A 31 -9.68 -9.48 11.61
CA PRO A 31 -9.00 -8.97 10.43
C PRO A 31 -9.96 -8.87 9.25
N THR A 32 -9.96 -7.71 8.60
CA THR A 32 -10.64 -7.48 7.32
C THR A 32 -9.82 -8.05 6.17
N ALA A 33 -10.45 -8.16 5.00
CA ALA A 33 -9.73 -8.52 3.77
C ALA A 33 -8.58 -7.54 3.45
N CYS A 34 -8.71 -6.26 3.81
CA CYS A 34 -7.65 -5.28 3.59
C CYS A 34 -6.44 -5.54 4.50
N ASP A 35 -6.66 -5.92 5.77
CA ASP A 35 -5.58 -6.13 6.74
C ASP A 35 -4.58 -7.21 6.31
N THR A 36 -5.01 -8.14 5.45
CA THR A 36 -4.18 -9.21 4.90
C THR A 36 -3.80 -9.02 3.43
N ALA A 37 -4.42 -8.06 2.74
CA ALA A 37 -4.20 -7.85 1.33
C ALA A 37 -2.86 -7.14 1.06
N VAL A 38 -2.06 -7.73 0.17
CA VAL A 38 -0.84 -7.10 -0.34
C VAL A 38 -1.14 -6.51 -1.71
N ILE A 39 -1.53 -5.24 -1.73
CA ILE A 39 -1.76 -4.48 -2.96
C ILE A 39 -0.47 -3.74 -3.32
N THR A 40 0.15 -4.12 -4.43
CA THR A 40 1.42 -3.52 -4.89
C THR A 40 1.19 -2.26 -5.72
N SER A 41 2.20 -1.39 -5.77
CA SER A 41 2.19 -0.23 -6.67
C SER A 41 2.07 -0.64 -8.15
N ALA A 42 2.60 -1.81 -8.53
CA ALA A 42 2.47 -2.36 -9.88
C ALA A 42 1.01 -2.69 -10.23
N TYR A 43 0.26 -3.29 -9.30
CA TYR A 43 -1.18 -3.52 -9.48
C TYR A 43 -1.93 -2.19 -9.63
N ILE A 44 -1.61 -1.21 -8.79
CA ILE A 44 -2.24 0.12 -8.84
C ILE A 44 -1.95 0.82 -10.15
N MET A 45 -0.69 0.82 -10.62
CA MET A 45 -0.34 1.45 -11.90
C MET A 45 -0.93 0.71 -13.10
N THR A 46 -1.10 -0.61 -13.02
CA THR A 46 -1.85 -1.37 -14.05
C THR A 46 -3.33 -0.96 -14.06
N THR A 47 -3.92 -0.75 -12.89
CA THR A 47 -5.31 -0.30 -12.75
C THR A 47 -5.48 1.14 -13.25
N VAL A 48 -4.59 2.05 -12.84
CA VAL A 48 -4.58 3.46 -13.27
C VAL A 48 -4.37 3.57 -14.77
N SER A 49 -3.44 2.80 -15.34
CA SER A 49 -3.19 2.82 -16.78
C SER A 49 -4.41 2.37 -17.58
N SER A 50 -5.10 1.33 -17.12
CA SER A 50 -6.25 0.72 -17.83
C SER A 50 -7.58 1.44 -17.61
N LYS A 51 -7.78 2.09 -16.46
CA LYS A 51 -9.07 2.68 -16.05
C LYS A 51 -9.07 4.21 -15.98
N CYS A 52 -7.93 4.85 -15.73
CA CYS A 52 -7.84 6.29 -15.52
C CYS A 52 -7.21 7.00 -16.72
N THR A 53 -6.03 6.53 -17.17
CA THR A 53 -5.30 7.17 -18.27
C THR A 53 -5.70 6.61 -19.64
N ASN A 54 -6.30 5.42 -19.68
CA ASN A 54 -6.83 4.84 -20.91
C ASN A 54 -7.95 5.70 -21.52
N GLY A 55 -7.81 6.07 -22.79
CA GLY A 55 -8.72 7.01 -23.45
C GLY A 55 -8.45 8.49 -23.13
N ALA A 56 -7.31 8.79 -22.48
CA ALA A 56 -6.81 10.14 -22.20
C ALA A 56 -7.78 11.02 -21.39
N CYS A 57 -8.61 10.42 -20.52
CA CYS A 57 -9.50 11.16 -19.62
C CYS A 57 -8.73 11.82 -18.47
N HIS A 58 -7.84 11.07 -17.81
CA HIS A 58 -6.82 11.61 -16.91
C HIS A 58 -5.46 11.46 -17.60
N LYS A 59 -4.55 12.41 -17.40
CA LYS A 59 -3.44 12.54 -18.35
C LYS A 59 -2.39 11.45 -18.08
N GLY A 60 -2.19 10.61 -19.10
CA GLY A 60 -0.97 9.82 -19.32
C GLY A 60 -0.12 10.41 -20.45
N THR A 61 -0.81 10.88 -21.51
CA THR A 61 -0.45 11.86 -22.55
C THR A 61 -1.79 12.39 -23.12
N GLY A 62 -2.01 13.71 -23.27
CA GLY A 62 -3.31 14.29 -23.74
C GLY A 62 -3.64 15.72 -23.23
N ASN A 63 -4.48 16.52 -23.88
CA ASN A 63 -4.51 18.00 -23.71
C ASN A 63 -5.45 18.59 -22.63
N PHE A 64 -6.04 17.77 -21.76
CA PHE A 64 -6.95 18.28 -20.72
C PHE A 64 -6.20 18.79 -19.48
N ILE A 65 -6.72 19.86 -18.84
CA ILE A 65 -6.29 20.33 -17.51
C ILE A 65 -6.87 19.37 -16.46
N VAL A 66 -6.34 18.16 -16.40
CA VAL A 66 -6.70 17.14 -15.40
C VAL A 66 -5.43 16.58 -14.81
N SER A 67 -5.53 16.06 -13.59
CA SER A 67 -4.43 15.43 -12.86
C SER A 67 -3.69 14.41 -13.73
N ASP A 68 -2.36 14.47 -13.67
CA ASP A 68 -1.45 13.59 -14.41
C ASP A 68 -1.13 12.36 -13.56
N PHE A 69 -1.50 11.19 -14.07
CA PHE A 69 -1.29 9.90 -13.42
C PHE A 69 -0.38 8.99 -14.26
N SER A 70 0.46 9.57 -15.11
CA SER A 70 1.32 8.82 -16.04
C SER A 70 2.40 8.00 -15.35
N THR A 71 2.78 8.34 -14.12
CA THR A 71 3.78 7.64 -13.32
C THR A 71 3.30 7.49 -11.88
N LEU A 72 3.87 6.52 -11.16
CA LEU A 72 3.60 6.31 -9.74
C LEU A 72 3.93 7.56 -8.91
N GLU A 73 5.04 8.23 -9.21
CA GLU A 73 5.47 9.45 -8.54
C GLU A 73 4.43 10.58 -8.67
N LYS A 74 3.92 10.81 -9.88
CA LYS A 74 2.89 11.84 -10.11
C LYS A 74 1.57 11.50 -9.42
N LEU A 75 1.18 10.22 -9.44
CA LEU A 75 0.02 9.73 -8.70
C LEU A 75 0.18 9.96 -7.19
N LYS A 76 1.30 9.54 -6.59
CA LYS A 76 1.58 9.74 -5.16
C LYS A 76 1.64 11.22 -4.80
N THR A 77 2.25 12.06 -5.63
CA THR A 77 2.30 13.52 -5.45
C THR A 77 0.89 14.12 -5.40
N TYR A 78 0.03 13.73 -6.35
CA TYR A 78 -1.35 14.19 -6.37
C TYR A 78 -2.13 13.70 -5.13
N LEU A 79 -1.99 12.42 -4.77
CA LEU A 79 -2.67 11.81 -3.62
C LEU A 79 -2.28 12.50 -2.32
N ASN A 80 -0.99 12.76 -2.09
CA ASN A 80 -0.52 13.46 -0.90
C ASN A 80 -1.14 14.86 -0.73
N ALA A 81 -1.45 15.55 -1.84
CA ALA A 81 -2.07 16.87 -1.82
C ALA A 81 -3.61 16.83 -1.86
N ASN A 82 -4.22 15.74 -2.34
CA ASN A 82 -5.65 15.70 -2.72
C ASN A 82 -6.35 14.39 -2.32
N GLU A 83 -5.88 13.66 -1.31
CA GLU A 83 -6.40 12.33 -0.96
C GLU A 83 -7.90 12.33 -0.72
N ALA A 84 -8.42 13.33 0.01
CA ALA A 84 -9.86 13.44 0.30
C ALA A 84 -10.70 13.52 -0.97
N ILE A 85 -10.30 14.36 -1.93
CA ILE A 85 -10.97 14.52 -3.23
C ILE A 85 -10.84 13.23 -4.03
N PHE A 86 -9.65 12.60 -4.03
CA PHE A 86 -9.46 11.33 -4.72
C PHE A 86 -10.39 10.24 -4.16
N ARG A 87 -10.47 10.09 -2.83
CA ARG A 87 -11.36 9.12 -2.19
C ARG A 87 -12.83 9.41 -2.52
N GLU A 88 -13.25 10.67 -2.49
CA GLU A 88 -14.61 11.06 -2.88
C GLU A 88 -14.93 10.63 -4.31
N ARG A 89 -14.06 10.96 -5.28
CA ARG A 89 -14.31 10.71 -6.70
C ARG A 89 -14.07 9.27 -7.11
N VAL A 90 -13.19 8.53 -6.42
CA VAL A 90 -12.73 7.19 -6.83
C VAL A 90 -13.27 6.08 -5.94
N THR A 91 -13.08 6.16 -4.62
CA THR A 91 -13.32 5.03 -3.71
C THR A 91 -14.63 5.13 -2.93
N SER A 92 -15.30 6.28 -2.89
CA SER A 92 -16.56 6.47 -2.15
C SER A 92 -17.73 5.68 -2.76
N ALA A 93 -18.76 5.41 -1.96
CA ALA A 93 -19.97 4.73 -2.43
C ALA A 93 -20.67 5.50 -3.58
N ASN A 94 -20.58 6.83 -3.54
CA ASN A 94 -21.13 7.79 -4.49
C ASN A 94 -20.08 8.28 -5.50
N ALA A 95 -18.99 7.53 -5.69
CA ALA A 95 -17.90 7.92 -6.56
C ALA A 95 -18.37 8.22 -7.98
N ASP A 96 -17.86 9.31 -8.53
CA ASP A 96 -18.22 9.84 -9.84
C ASP A 96 -16.97 10.30 -10.59
N MET A 97 -16.78 9.75 -11.79
CA MET A 97 -15.67 10.03 -12.70
C MET A 97 -16.21 10.22 -14.13
N PRO A 98 -16.73 11.41 -14.47
CA PRO A 98 -17.23 11.68 -15.81
C PRO A 98 -16.13 11.48 -16.87
N PRO A 99 -16.44 10.85 -18.02
CA PRO A 99 -17.76 10.42 -18.48
C PRO A 99 -18.14 8.97 -18.10
N ARG A 100 -17.24 8.19 -17.47
CA ARG A 100 -17.41 6.74 -17.29
C ARG A 100 -18.08 6.32 -15.98
N GLY A 101 -18.10 7.20 -14.98
CA GLY A 101 -18.69 6.92 -13.67
C GLY A 101 -17.84 5.99 -12.80
N LYS A 102 -18.50 5.36 -11.82
CA LYS A 102 -17.86 4.58 -10.74
C LYS A 102 -17.15 3.32 -11.24
N LEU A 103 -15.99 3.01 -10.65
CA LEU A 103 -15.31 1.71 -10.82
C LEU A 103 -16.09 0.56 -10.14
N SER A 104 -15.75 -0.69 -10.44
CA SER A 104 -16.30 -1.82 -9.69
C SER A 104 -15.92 -1.73 -8.22
N GLU A 105 -16.76 -2.29 -7.34
CA GLU A 105 -16.54 -2.28 -5.89
C GLU A 105 -15.18 -2.87 -5.50
N GLY A 106 -14.85 -4.08 -5.96
CA GLY A 106 -13.55 -4.69 -5.68
C GLY A 106 -12.34 -3.87 -6.16
N THR A 107 -12.45 -3.12 -7.27
CA THR A 107 -11.39 -2.20 -7.69
C THR A 107 -11.26 -1.03 -6.72
N ARG A 108 -12.39 -0.46 -6.29
CA ARG A 108 -12.44 0.64 -5.31
C ARG A 108 -11.86 0.21 -3.97
N ASP A 109 -12.19 -0.99 -3.51
CA ASP A 109 -11.70 -1.55 -2.26
C ASP A 109 -10.19 -1.80 -2.31
N SER A 110 -9.69 -2.33 -3.43
CA SER A 110 -8.25 -2.55 -3.63
C SER A 110 -7.47 -1.23 -3.60
N ILE A 111 -7.98 -0.19 -4.28
CA ILE A 111 -7.38 1.15 -4.25
C ILE A 111 -7.46 1.75 -2.84
N ASN A 112 -8.63 1.64 -2.18
CA ASN A 112 -8.84 2.17 -0.84
C ASN A 112 -7.91 1.53 0.19
N CYS A 113 -7.68 0.22 0.06
CA CYS A 113 -6.78 -0.55 0.89
C CYS A 113 -5.31 -0.14 0.70
N TRP A 114 -4.87 0.02 -0.56
CA TRP A 114 -3.53 0.52 -0.84
C TRP A 114 -3.29 1.93 -0.26
N LEU A 115 -4.29 2.81 -0.34
CA LEU A 115 -4.21 4.14 0.29
C LEU A 115 -4.16 4.05 1.81
N SER A 116 -4.98 3.20 2.46
CA SER A 116 -4.95 3.05 3.92
C SER A 116 -3.65 2.45 4.46
N HIS A 117 -2.93 1.69 3.63
CA HIS A 117 -1.59 1.19 3.96
C HIS A 117 -0.45 2.16 3.64
N GLY A 118 -0.75 3.42 3.30
CA GLY A 118 0.27 4.44 3.05
C GLY A 118 0.94 4.32 1.69
N MET A 119 0.25 3.76 0.70
CA MET A 119 0.71 3.66 -0.69
C MET A 119 2.06 2.91 -0.84
N PRO A 120 2.18 1.68 -0.34
CA PRO A 120 3.41 0.90 -0.43
C PRO A 120 3.79 0.61 -1.88
N ASP A 121 5.08 0.35 -2.12
CA ASP A 121 5.59 -0.07 -3.44
C ASP A 121 5.27 -1.54 -3.74
#